data_AF-A0A4Y8BK40-F1
#
_entry.id   AF-A0A4Y8BK40-F1
#
_cell.length_a   1.000
_cell.length_b   1.000
_cell.length_c   1.000
_cell.angle_alpha   90.00
_cell.angle_beta   90.00
_cell.angle_gamma   90.00
#
_symmetry.space_group_name_H-M   'P 1'
#
loop_
_entity.id
_entity.type
_entity.pdbx_description
1 polymer ?
#
loop_
_entity_poly.entity_id
_entity_poly.type
_entity_poly.pdbx_seq_one_letter_code
_entity_poly.pdbx_strand_id
1 'polypeptide(L)'
;MKKKIILSIVSLCIGSYLFASDTASIIEFYQNKIKAVFPDAETKVDIVSIEKIPNMNFEKVIVNIKLGEQEKQDIFFKQGNIIMPDIVDLKSQISYKEKFRNEIKIKNVKKIEKALLELAQKETKKISLGDKSKPEIYVFSDPECPYCRRHLAKIDNILKTNRIHFIFTTVHGESAFEKIALIYKEASKAKDDNEKLKIIKHYYDSKTTDYSKVDEKLIQEAKDLLKKYSSAGLESVPTIIKAEK
;
A
#
# COMPACT_ATOMS: atom_id res chain seq x y z
N MET A 1 -11.30 -63.08 40.58
CA MET A 1 -12.01 -61.77 40.47
C MET A 1 -11.19 -60.68 41.14
N LYS A 2 -10.52 -59.81 40.37
CA LYS A 2 -9.90 -58.58 40.90
C LYS A 2 -10.20 -57.42 39.93
N LYS A 3 -10.71 -56.34 40.51
CA LYS A 3 -11.33 -55.15 39.89
C LYS A 3 -10.35 -54.41 38.97
N LYS A 4 -10.82 -54.03 37.77
CA LYS A 4 -10.18 -53.00 36.95
C LYS A 4 -10.65 -51.62 37.46
N ILE A 5 -9.70 -50.79 37.88
CA ILE A 5 -9.91 -49.36 38.10
C ILE A 5 -9.72 -48.69 36.74
N ILE A 6 -10.79 -48.10 36.21
CA ILE A 6 -10.73 -47.23 35.03
C ILE A 6 -10.43 -45.82 35.56
N LEU A 7 -9.23 -45.33 35.26
CA LEU A 7 -8.83 -43.95 35.51
C LEU A 7 -9.28 -43.12 34.29
N SER A 8 -10.33 -42.32 34.47
CA SER A 8 -10.83 -41.42 33.42
C SER A 8 -9.83 -40.29 33.16
N ILE A 9 -9.24 -40.29 31.97
CA ILE A 9 -8.49 -39.16 31.40
C ILE A 9 -9.53 -38.16 30.90
N VAL A 10 -9.86 -37.16 31.71
CA VAL A 10 -10.47 -35.90 31.24
C VAL A 10 -9.31 -34.93 31.05
N SER A 11 -8.72 -34.93 29.85
CA SER A 11 -7.59 -34.08 29.50
C SER A 11 -7.98 -33.16 28.34
N LEU A 12 -7.90 -31.85 28.62
CA LEU A 12 -7.68 -30.73 27.72
C LEU A 12 -8.63 -30.56 26.51
N CYS A 13 -9.76 -29.90 26.75
CA CYS A 13 -10.46 -29.09 25.74
C CYS A 13 -10.84 -27.69 26.26
N ILE A 14 -10.14 -27.14 27.27
CA ILE A 14 -10.53 -25.85 27.88
C ILE A 14 -9.93 -24.64 27.13
N GLY A 15 -8.84 -24.84 26.37
CA GLY A 15 -8.15 -23.75 25.67
C GLY A 15 -8.99 -23.10 24.56
N SER A 16 -9.70 -23.89 23.75
CA SER A 16 -10.43 -23.41 22.57
C SER A 16 -11.71 -22.63 22.91
N TYR A 17 -12.36 -22.94 24.05
CA TYR A 17 -13.62 -22.30 24.45
C TYR A 17 -13.42 -20.87 24.96
N LEU A 18 -12.33 -20.60 25.70
CA LEU A 18 -12.05 -19.27 26.25
C LEU A 18 -11.72 -18.24 25.16
N PHE A 19 -11.04 -18.65 24.07
CA PHE A 19 -10.77 -17.75 22.94
C PHE A 19 -12.01 -17.45 22.11
N ALA A 20 -12.94 -18.40 21.98
CA ALA A 20 -14.19 -18.21 21.27
C ALA A 20 -15.15 -17.27 22.03
N SER A 21 -15.23 -17.37 23.36
CA SER A 21 -16.09 -16.50 24.18
C SER A 21 -15.65 -15.04 24.14
N ASP A 22 -14.34 -14.77 24.26
CA ASP A 22 -13.81 -13.40 24.23
C ASP A 22 -14.05 -12.70 22.89
N THR A 23 -13.94 -13.46 21.79
CA THR A 23 -14.19 -12.97 20.43
C THR A 23 -15.66 -12.56 20.25
N ALA A 24 -16.59 -13.39 20.71
CA ALA A 24 -18.02 -13.12 20.63
C ALA A 24 -18.40 -11.85 21.42
N SER A 25 -17.90 -11.70 22.65
CA SER A 25 -18.18 -10.53 23.48
C SER A 25 -17.63 -9.22 22.89
N ILE A 26 -16.44 -9.27 22.26
CA ILE A 26 -15.87 -8.11 21.56
C ILE A 26 -16.75 -7.71 20.37
N ILE A 27 -17.15 -8.68 19.54
CA ILE A 27 -17.99 -8.43 18.36
C ILE A 27 -19.33 -7.83 18.81
N GLU A 28 -19.96 -8.43 19.83
CA GLU A 28 -21.22 -7.96 20.39
C GLU A 28 -21.11 -6.52 20.92
N PHE A 29 -20.04 -6.20 21.66
CA PHE A 29 -19.80 -4.84 22.16
C PHE A 29 -19.76 -3.81 21.02
N TYR A 30 -18.99 -4.07 19.95
CA TYR A 30 -18.89 -3.14 18.82
C TYR A 30 -20.20 -3.04 18.04
N GLN A 31 -20.87 -4.16 17.78
CA GLN A 31 -22.18 -4.16 17.11
C GLN A 31 -23.21 -3.36 17.89
N ASN A 32 -23.30 -3.54 19.21
CA ASN A 32 -24.24 -2.81 20.06
C ASN A 32 -23.90 -1.32 20.12
N LYS A 33 -22.62 -0.97 20.25
CA LYS A 33 -22.16 0.43 20.24
C LYS A 33 -22.51 1.13 18.92
N ILE A 34 -22.34 0.45 17.78
CA ILE A 34 -22.64 1.01 16.47
C ILE A 34 -24.15 1.14 16.27
N LYS A 35 -24.94 0.11 16.58
CA LYS A 35 -26.42 0.15 16.51
C LYS A 35 -27.02 1.25 17.38
N ALA A 36 -26.41 1.57 18.52
CA ALA A 36 -26.87 2.66 19.37
C ALA A 36 -26.76 4.05 18.71
N VAL A 37 -25.85 4.22 17.74
CA VAL A 37 -25.66 5.47 17.00
C VAL A 37 -26.28 5.41 15.60
N PHE A 38 -26.26 4.24 14.97
CA PHE A 38 -26.74 3.96 13.62
C PHE A 38 -27.65 2.71 13.62
N PRO A 39 -28.91 2.82 14.07
CA PRO A 39 -29.79 1.66 14.26
C PRO A 39 -30.06 0.86 12.97
N ASP A 40 -30.14 1.54 11.84
CA ASP A 40 -30.51 0.96 10.54
C ASP A 40 -29.30 0.56 9.68
N ALA A 41 -28.07 0.77 10.17
CA ALA A 41 -26.88 0.53 9.38
C ALA A 41 -26.44 -0.93 9.40
N GLU A 42 -26.27 -1.52 8.21
CA GLU A 42 -25.66 -2.84 8.06
C GLU A 42 -24.21 -2.80 8.58
N THR A 43 -23.97 -3.54 9.66
CA THR A 43 -22.69 -3.52 10.38
C THR A 43 -22.12 -4.92 10.47
N LYS A 44 -20.88 -5.08 10.01
CA LYS A 44 -20.09 -6.30 10.21
C LYS A 44 -18.83 -5.97 11.01
N VAL A 45 -18.54 -6.77 12.02
CA VAL A 45 -17.33 -6.66 12.83
C VAL A 45 -16.60 -7.99 12.75
N ASP A 46 -15.38 -7.97 12.24
CA ASP A 46 -14.51 -9.14 12.14
C ASP A 46 -13.26 -8.92 13.01
N ILE A 47 -12.88 -9.91 13.82
CA ILE A 47 -11.59 -9.88 14.51
C ILE A 47 -10.50 -10.26 13.51
N VAL A 48 -9.56 -9.34 13.28
CA VAL A 48 -8.42 -9.56 12.39
C VAL A 48 -7.31 -10.31 13.13
N SER A 49 -6.98 -9.88 14.35
CA SER A 49 -6.03 -10.60 15.19
C SER A 49 -6.19 -10.26 16.68
N ILE A 50 -5.79 -11.21 17.52
CA ILE A 50 -5.58 -11.02 18.96
C ILE A 50 -4.16 -11.51 19.26
N GLU A 51 -3.31 -10.61 19.75
CA GLU A 51 -1.89 -10.89 19.96
C GLU A 51 -1.46 -10.40 21.34
N LYS A 52 -0.78 -11.26 22.12
CA LYS A 52 -0.16 -10.83 23.39
C LYS A 52 0.95 -9.82 23.12
N ILE A 53 0.99 -8.75 23.90
CA ILE A 53 2.08 -7.78 23.85
C ILE A 53 3.23 -8.31 24.71
N PRO A 54 4.45 -8.47 24.15
CA PRO A 54 5.59 -8.95 24.92
C PRO A 54 5.85 -8.11 26.17
N ASN A 55 6.14 -8.78 27.29
CA ASN A 55 6.44 -8.15 28.58
C ASN A 55 5.31 -7.28 29.15
N MET A 56 4.07 -7.51 28.71
CA MET A 56 2.88 -6.82 29.23
C MET A 56 1.76 -7.83 29.48
N ASN A 57 0.89 -7.53 30.46
CA ASN A 57 -0.31 -8.32 30.70
C ASN A 57 -1.51 -7.79 29.90
N PHE A 58 -1.25 -7.43 28.63
CA PHE A 58 -2.23 -6.88 27.70
C PHE A 58 -2.16 -7.61 26.36
N GLU A 59 -3.32 -7.70 25.70
CA GLU A 59 -3.46 -8.20 24.34
C GLU A 59 -3.79 -7.04 23.41
N LYS A 60 -3.11 -6.96 22.27
CA LYS A 60 -3.49 -6.11 21.15
C LYS A 60 -4.58 -6.83 20.36
N VAL A 61 -5.71 -6.16 20.19
CA VAL A 61 -6.81 -6.63 19.36
C VAL A 61 -6.95 -5.71 18.17
N ILE A 62 -7.01 -6.29 16.98
CA ILE A 62 -7.28 -5.59 15.73
C ILE A 62 -8.63 -6.06 15.24
N VAL A 63 -9.56 -5.11 15.04
CA VAL A 63 -10.88 -5.38 14.49
C VAL A 63 -11.04 -4.65 13.17
N ASN A 64 -11.76 -5.28 12.26
CA ASN A 64 -12.25 -4.65 11.07
C ASN A 64 -13.74 -4.37 11.23
N ILE A 65 -14.15 -3.12 10.99
CA ILE A 65 -15.52 -2.66 11.13
C ILE A 65 -15.97 -2.20 9.76
N LYS A 66 -16.98 -2.89 9.21
CA LYS A 66 -17.64 -2.51 7.97
C LYS A 66 -19.00 -1.91 8.30
N LEU A 67 -19.24 -0.69 7.83
CA LEU A 67 -20.48 0.07 7.96
C LEU A 67 -20.94 0.48 6.55
N GLY A 68 -21.88 -0.26 5.98
CA GLY A 68 -22.23 -0.13 4.56
C GLY A 68 -21.02 -0.35 3.65
N GLU A 69 -20.68 0.64 2.82
CA GLU A 69 -19.49 0.61 1.94
C GLU A 69 -18.20 1.03 2.65
N GLN A 70 -18.28 1.61 3.85
CA GLN A 70 -17.10 2.05 4.58
C GLN A 70 -16.50 0.91 5.38
N GLU A 71 -15.19 0.75 5.28
CA GLU A 71 -14.42 -0.23 6.02
C GLU A 71 -13.32 0.48 6.81
N LYS A 72 -13.26 0.22 8.11
CA LYS A 72 -12.27 0.83 9.00
C LYS A 72 -11.72 -0.21 9.96
N GLN A 73 -10.40 -0.24 10.05
CA GLN A 73 -9.70 -1.00 11.07
C GLN A 73 -9.54 -0.16 12.35
N ASP A 74 -9.83 -0.76 13.50
CA ASP A 74 -9.49 -0.20 14.81
C ASP A 74 -8.54 -1.13 15.57
N ILE A 75 -7.76 -0.51 16.45
CA ILE A 75 -6.80 -1.19 17.33
C ILE A 75 -7.15 -0.77 18.76
N PHE A 76 -7.28 -1.75 19.64
CA PHE A 76 -7.44 -1.51 21.07
C PHE A 76 -6.72 -2.59 21.85
N PHE A 77 -6.67 -2.40 23.16
CA PHE A 77 -6.00 -3.29 24.08
C PHE A 77 -7.00 -3.94 25.02
N LYS A 78 -6.72 -5.18 25.41
CA LYS A 78 -7.57 -5.98 26.28
C LYS A 78 -6.77 -6.53 27.45
N GLN A 79 -7.38 -6.51 28.63
CA GLN A 79 -6.95 -7.28 29.80
C GLN A 79 -8.19 -7.87 30.46
N GLY A 80 -8.35 -9.20 30.36
CA GLY A 80 -9.60 -9.86 30.76
C GLY A 80 -10.80 -9.29 29.99
N ASN A 81 -11.80 -8.81 30.70
CA ASN A 81 -13.04 -8.22 30.17
C ASN A 81 -12.97 -6.69 29.98
N ILE A 82 -11.82 -6.06 30.18
CA ILE A 82 -11.65 -4.61 30.05
C ILE A 82 -11.00 -4.28 28.70
N ILE A 83 -11.60 -3.34 27.97
CA ILE A 83 -11.07 -2.74 26.75
C ILE A 83 -10.43 -1.39 27.09
N MET A 84 -9.22 -1.17 26.59
CA MET A 84 -8.48 0.08 26.70
C MET A 84 -8.21 0.64 25.30
N PRO A 85 -8.57 1.91 25.04
CA PRO A 85 -8.37 2.50 23.72
C PRO A 85 -6.90 2.74 23.39
N ASP A 86 -6.04 2.90 24.40
CA ASP A 86 -4.60 3.00 24.23
C ASP A 86 -3.86 2.52 25.49
N ILE A 87 -2.58 2.18 25.33
CA ILE A 87 -1.62 2.02 26.41
C ILE A 87 -0.54 3.06 26.17
N VAL A 88 -0.35 3.95 27.14
CA VAL A 88 0.68 5.00 27.08
C VAL A 88 1.74 4.71 28.14
N ASP A 89 2.96 4.44 27.71
CA ASP A 89 4.12 4.28 28.59
C ASP A 89 4.86 5.61 28.70
N LEU A 90 4.74 6.26 29.86
CA LEU A 90 5.38 7.54 30.14
C LEU A 90 6.90 7.44 30.26
N LYS A 91 7.45 6.27 30.60
CA LYS A 91 8.90 6.08 30.72
C LYS A 91 9.54 5.99 29.34
N SER A 92 8.92 5.24 28.42
CA SER A 92 9.42 5.12 27.04
C SER A 92 8.86 6.19 26.09
N GLN A 93 7.89 6.99 26.55
CA GLN A 93 7.19 8.02 25.75
C GLN A 93 6.48 7.41 24.51
N ILE A 94 5.86 6.24 24.68
CA ILE A 94 5.21 5.48 23.61
C ILE A 94 3.70 5.41 23.84
N SER A 95 2.92 5.82 22.83
CA SER A 95 1.55 5.32 22.63
C SER A 95 1.62 4.02 21.82
N TYR A 96 1.16 2.92 22.41
CA TYR A 96 1.19 1.62 21.74
C TYR A 96 0.18 1.56 20.59
N LYS A 97 -0.95 2.26 20.67
CA LYS A 97 -1.90 2.35 19.56
C LYS A 97 -1.26 3.01 18.35
N GLU A 98 -0.61 4.15 18.53
CA GLU A 98 0.08 4.84 17.44
C GLU A 98 1.24 4.00 16.90
N LYS A 99 2.02 3.36 17.77
CA LYS A 99 3.08 2.43 17.36
C LYS A 99 2.55 1.33 16.44
N PHE A 100 1.53 0.58 16.87
CA PHE A 100 1.01 -0.53 16.08
C PHE A 100 0.28 -0.07 14.82
N ARG A 101 -0.42 1.08 14.86
CA ARG A 101 -1.01 1.68 13.67
C ARG A 101 0.06 2.02 12.63
N ASN A 102 1.19 2.61 13.07
CA ASN A 102 2.31 2.91 12.20
C ASN A 102 2.96 1.64 11.64
N GLU A 103 3.11 0.59 12.44
CA GLU A 103 3.62 -0.71 11.97
C GLU A 103 2.71 -1.32 10.89
N ILE A 104 1.40 -1.28 11.07
CA ILE A 104 0.44 -1.75 10.05
C ILE A 104 0.53 -0.89 8.79
N LYS A 105 0.59 0.44 8.94
CA LYS A 105 0.74 1.36 7.80
C LYS A 105 2.01 1.05 7.01
N ILE A 106 3.14 0.87 7.69
CA ILE A 106 4.43 0.51 7.06
C ILE A 106 4.32 -0.85 6.36
N LYS A 107 3.69 -1.86 6.98
CA LYS A 107 3.46 -3.18 6.36
C LYS A 107 2.58 -3.07 5.11
N ASN A 108 1.53 -2.26 5.15
CA ASN A 108 0.63 -2.03 4.01
C ASN A 108 1.36 -1.31 2.86
N VAL A 109 2.15 -0.27 3.15
CA VAL A 109 2.99 0.40 2.16
C VAL A 109 3.93 -0.61 1.49
N LYS A 110 4.64 -1.43 2.26
CA LYS A 110 5.53 -2.47 1.71
C LYS A 110 4.78 -3.50 0.86
N LYS A 111 3.56 -3.89 1.27
CA LYS A 111 2.71 -4.81 0.50
C LYS A 111 2.31 -4.19 -0.85
N ILE A 112 1.92 -2.92 -0.85
CA ILE A 112 1.56 -2.17 -2.07
C ILE A 112 2.80 -2.02 -2.95
N GLU A 113 3.93 -1.59 -2.41
CA GLU A 113 5.19 -1.47 -3.16
C GLU A 113 5.59 -2.79 -3.81
N LYS A 114 5.45 -3.91 -3.10
CA LYS A 114 5.69 -5.24 -3.66
C LYS A 114 4.75 -5.56 -4.81
N ALA A 115 3.45 -5.33 -4.65
CA ALA A 115 2.46 -5.57 -5.70
C ALA A 115 2.71 -4.68 -6.95
N LEU A 116 3.03 -3.41 -6.73
CA LEU A 116 3.41 -2.48 -7.79
C LEU A 116 4.67 -2.92 -8.52
N LEU A 117 5.70 -3.38 -7.79
CA LEU A 117 6.94 -3.89 -8.37
C LEU A 117 6.70 -5.12 -9.24
N GLU A 118 5.92 -6.10 -8.76
CA GLU A 118 5.59 -7.32 -9.51
C GLU A 118 4.85 -7.00 -10.82
N LEU A 119 3.95 -6.01 -10.81
CA LEU A 119 3.27 -5.52 -12.01
C LEU A 119 4.22 -4.77 -12.95
N ALA A 120 5.08 -3.91 -12.40
CA ALA A 120 6.03 -3.07 -13.13
C ALA A 120 7.12 -3.89 -13.84
N GLN A 121 7.59 -4.98 -13.22
CA GLN A 121 8.55 -5.91 -13.82
C GLN A 121 7.99 -6.55 -15.11
N LYS A 122 6.69 -6.87 -15.11
CA LYS A 122 5.96 -7.45 -16.25
C LYS A 122 5.47 -6.42 -17.26
N GLU A 123 5.56 -5.13 -16.94
CA GLU A 123 5.09 -4.05 -17.80
C GLU A 123 5.92 -3.94 -19.08
N THR A 124 5.25 -3.89 -20.23
CA THR A 124 5.89 -3.65 -21.53
C THR A 124 5.92 -2.16 -21.84
N LYS A 125 4.94 -1.39 -21.36
CA LYS A 125 4.87 0.06 -21.54
C LYS A 125 5.72 0.81 -20.52
N LYS A 126 7.04 0.60 -20.58
CA LYS A 126 8.05 1.28 -19.75
C LYS A 126 9.22 1.79 -20.57
N ILE A 127 9.82 2.89 -20.14
CA ILE A 127 11.05 3.42 -20.75
C ILE A 127 12.20 3.15 -19.80
N SER A 128 13.19 2.38 -20.26
CA SER A 128 14.36 2.01 -19.46
C SER A 128 15.58 2.82 -19.86
N LEU A 129 16.32 3.33 -18.87
CA LEU A 129 17.56 4.09 -19.01
C LEU A 129 18.65 3.51 -18.10
N GLY A 130 19.90 3.54 -18.56
CA GLY A 130 21.08 3.15 -17.79
C GLY A 130 21.56 1.72 -18.05
N ASP A 131 22.70 1.40 -17.47
CA ASP A 131 23.41 0.12 -17.65
C ASP A 131 22.62 -1.06 -17.06
N LYS A 132 22.46 -2.13 -17.84
CA LYS A 132 21.80 -3.40 -17.45
C LYS A 132 22.51 -4.12 -16.30
N SER A 133 23.77 -3.83 -16.03
CA SER A 133 24.53 -4.43 -14.91
C SER A 133 24.17 -3.84 -13.54
N LYS A 134 23.52 -2.66 -13.51
CA LYS A 134 23.24 -1.91 -12.28
C LYS A 134 21.92 -2.34 -11.62
N PRO A 135 21.78 -2.17 -10.29
CA PRO A 135 20.51 -2.40 -9.60
C PRO A 135 19.36 -1.60 -10.21
N GLU A 136 18.24 -2.27 -10.44
CA GLU A 136 17.06 -1.67 -11.08
C GLU A 136 16.20 -0.91 -10.07
N ILE A 137 15.67 0.24 -10.51
CA ILE A 137 14.60 0.96 -9.82
C ILE A 137 13.46 1.23 -10.80
N TYR A 138 12.24 1.12 -10.30
CA TYR A 138 11.02 1.39 -11.04
C TYR A 138 10.43 2.69 -10.52
N VAL A 139 10.11 3.60 -11.44
CA VAL A 139 9.68 4.96 -11.11
C VAL A 139 8.37 5.27 -11.79
N PHE A 140 7.31 5.39 -10.99
CA PHE A 140 6.03 5.94 -11.42
C PHE A 140 6.14 7.46 -11.42
N SER A 141 6.02 8.08 -12.59
CA SER A 141 6.39 9.48 -12.76
C SER A 141 5.40 10.23 -13.65
N ASP A 142 5.14 11.47 -13.30
CA ASP A 142 4.18 12.36 -13.96
C ASP A 142 4.91 13.59 -14.54
N PRO A 143 4.77 13.89 -15.84
CA PRO A 143 5.45 15.02 -16.49
C PRO A 143 5.06 16.39 -15.90
N GLU A 144 3.86 16.53 -15.34
CA GLU A 144 3.37 17.78 -14.79
C GLU A 144 3.60 17.92 -13.28
N CYS A 145 3.99 16.84 -12.59
CA CYS A 145 4.31 16.86 -11.17
C CYS A 145 5.65 17.57 -10.86
N PRO A 146 5.66 18.63 -10.02
CA PRO A 146 6.90 19.31 -9.62
C PRO A 146 7.92 18.40 -8.93
N TYR A 147 7.47 17.43 -8.12
CA TYR A 147 8.35 16.48 -7.45
C TYR A 147 8.97 15.48 -8.42
N CYS A 148 8.23 15.06 -9.45
CA CYS A 148 8.74 14.22 -10.52
C CYS A 148 9.81 14.96 -11.35
N ARG A 149 9.62 16.26 -11.63
CA ARG A 149 10.65 17.12 -12.25
C ARG A 149 11.92 17.21 -11.40
N ARG A 150 11.80 17.39 -10.08
CA ARG A 150 12.96 17.41 -9.17
C ARG A 150 13.70 16.07 -9.14
N HIS A 151 12.97 14.95 -9.24
CA HIS A 151 13.57 13.63 -9.37
C HIS A 151 14.32 13.49 -10.71
N LEU A 152 13.70 13.90 -11.82
CA LEU A 152 14.31 13.88 -13.15
C LEU A 152 15.56 14.77 -13.24
N ALA A 153 15.61 15.89 -12.52
CA ALA A 153 16.81 16.75 -12.46
C ALA A 153 18.04 16.04 -11.88
N LYS A 154 17.85 14.96 -11.11
CA LYS A 154 18.93 14.15 -10.52
C LYS A 154 19.28 12.91 -11.35
N ILE A 155 18.65 12.73 -12.52
CA ILE A 155 18.72 11.51 -13.33
C ILE A 155 20.15 11.07 -13.64
N ASP A 156 21.03 12.01 -14.02
CA ASP A 156 22.40 11.69 -14.42
C ASP A 156 23.21 11.12 -13.24
N ASN A 157 22.91 11.54 -12.01
CA ASN A 157 23.53 10.95 -10.82
C ASN A 157 22.92 9.59 -10.47
N ILE A 158 21.62 9.41 -10.65
CA ILE A 158 20.97 8.12 -10.38
C ILE A 158 21.46 7.06 -11.38
N LEU A 159 21.62 7.41 -12.65
CA LEU A 159 22.11 6.49 -13.68
C LEU A 159 23.57 6.05 -13.47
N LYS A 160 24.34 6.74 -12.60
CA LYS A 160 25.68 6.27 -12.18
C LYS A 160 25.60 5.01 -11.33
N THR A 161 24.57 4.88 -10.49
CA THR A 161 24.44 3.78 -9.52
C THR A 161 23.30 2.82 -9.83
N ASN A 162 22.35 3.19 -10.68
CA ASN A 162 21.12 2.43 -10.92
C ASN A 162 20.73 2.40 -12.40
N ARG A 163 19.97 1.38 -12.76
CA ARG A 163 19.15 1.35 -13.96
C ARG A 163 17.74 1.78 -13.61
N ILE A 164 17.14 2.65 -14.41
CA ILE A 164 15.79 3.16 -14.17
C ILE A 164 14.82 2.59 -15.19
N HIS A 165 13.64 2.22 -14.71
CA HIS A 165 12.47 1.90 -15.51
C HIS A 165 11.36 2.91 -15.18
N PHE A 166 11.13 3.86 -16.08
CA PHE A 166 10.03 4.80 -15.97
C PHE A 166 8.72 4.17 -16.44
N ILE A 167 7.71 4.31 -15.61
CA ILE A 167 6.30 4.04 -15.93
C ILE A 167 5.59 5.38 -15.78
N PHE A 168 5.16 5.97 -16.90
CA PHE A 168 4.61 7.30 -16.90
C PHE A 168 3.10 7.26 -16.63
N THR A 169 2.67 7.91 -15.57
CA THR A 169 1.28 8.00 -15.12
C THR A 169 1.01 9.42 -14.63
N THR A 170 -0.21 9.76 -14.24
CA THR A 170 -0.55 11.14 -13.87
C THR A 170 -1.56 11.22 -12.75
N VAL A 171 -1.36 12.23 -11.89
CA VAL A 171 -2.39 12.74 -10.95
C VAL A 171 -2.98 14.07 -11.43
N HIS A 172 -2.45 14.61 -12.54
CA HIS A 172 -2.91 15.82 -13.25
C HIS A 172 -3.84 15.45 -14.42
N GLY A 173 -4.42 16.49 -15.03
CA GLY A 173 -5.48 16.38 -16.06
C GLY A 173 -4.99 15.96 -17.46
N GLU A 174 -5.83 16.27 -18.46
CA GLU A 174 -5.70 15.77 -19.83
C GLU A 174 -4.33 16.05 -20.47
N SER A 175 -3.76 17.24 -20.25
CA SER A 175 -2.45 17.62 -20.79
C SER A 175 -1.32 16.68 -20.33
N ALA A 176 -1.40 16.15 -19.11
CA ALA A 176 -0.43 15.17 -18.64
C ALA A 176 -0.58 13.83 -19.38
N PHE A 177 -1.80 13.37 -19.67
CA PHE A 177 -2.01 12.17 -20.48
C PHE A 177 -1.47 12.33 -21.91
N GLU A 178 -1.68 13.49 -22.53
CA GLU A 178 -1.13 13.83 -23.85
C GLU A 178 0.40 13.78 -23.85
N LYS A 179 1.04 14.42 -22.87
CA LYS A 179 2.50 14.39 -22.69
C LYS A 179 3.02 12.97 -22.48
N ILE A 180 2.33 12.15 -21.69
CA ILE A 180 2.69 10.74 -21.48
C ILE A 180 2.63 9.96 -22.80
N ALA A 181 1.53 10.12 -23.54
CA ALA A 181 1.35 9.48 -24.84
C ALA A 181 2.45 9.87 -25.83
N LEU A 182 2.83 11.16 -25.87
CA LEU A 182 3.92 11.66 -26.72
C LEU A 182 5.29 11.15 -26.27
N ILE A 183 5.58 11.13 -24.97
CA ILE A 183 6.81 10.54 -24.42
C ILE A 183 6.97 9.10 -24.92
N TYR A 184 5.94 8.25 -24.77
CA TYR A 184 6.01 6.86 -25.23
C TYR A 184 6.15 6.76 -26.75
N LYS A 185 5.37 7.54 -27.51
CA LYS A 185 5.39 7.55 -28.97
C LYS A 185 6.76 7.92 -29.52
N GLU A 186 7.36 8.98 -29.01
CA GLU A 186 8.64 9.50 -29.51
C GLU A 186 9.82 8.69 -29.00
N ALA A 187 9.83 8.32 -27.72
CA ALA A 187 10.92 7.54 -27.15
C ALA A 187 10.99 6.12 -27.72
N SER A 188 9.90 5.58 -28.29
CA SER A 188 9.93 4.31 -29.02
C SER A 188 10.82 4.35 -30.28
N LYS A 189 11.07 5.55 -30.81
CA LYS A 189 11.91 5.79 -31.99
C LYS A 189 13.33 6.19 -31.63
N ALA A 190 13.60 6.46 -30.35
CA ALA A 190 14.92 6.86 -29.87
C ALA A 190 15.90 5.67 -29.87
N LYS A 191 17.13 5.94 -30.31
CA LYS A 191 18.17 4.91 -30.51
C LYS A 191 18.92 4.59 -29.23
N ASP A 192 19.07 5.58 -28.35
CA ASP A 192 19.86 5.47 -27.12
C ASP A 192 19.19 6.20 -25.94
N ASP A 193 19.84 6.10 -24.78
CA ASP A 193 19.31 6.66 -23.54
C ASP A 193 19.39 8.19 -23.51
N ASN A 194 20.32 8.82 -24.25
CA ASN A 194 20.42 10.27 -24.33
C ASN A 194 19.24 10.85 -25.11
N GLU A 195 18.89 10.23 -26.24
CA GLU A 195 17.72 10.60 -27.04
C GLU A 195 16.42 10.43 -26.26
N LYS A 196 16.23 9.28 -25.58
CA LYS A 196 15.07 9.06 -24.70
C LYS A 196 15.01 10.11 -23.60
N LEU A 197 16.13 10.41 -22.96
CA LEU A 197 16.17 11.37 -21.86
C LEU A 197 15.86 12.80 -22.34
N LYS A 198 16.31 13.17 -23.54
CA LYS A 198 15.96 14.45 -24.17
C LYS A 198 14.46 14.58 -24.38
N ILE A 199 13.81 13.52 -24.88
CA ILE A 199 12.34 13.47 -25.07
C ILE A 199 11.62 13.60 -23.73
N ILE A 200 12.03 12.83 -22.72
CA ILE A 200 11.44 12.91 -21.38
C ILE A 200 11.59 14.33 -20.81
N LYS A 201 12.80 14.90 -20.87
CA LYS A 201 13.07 16.27 -20.36
C LYS A 201 12.25 17.33 -21.09
N HIS A 202 12.03 17.18 -22.40
CA HIS A 202 11.20 18.10 -23.18
C HIS A 202 9.76 18.16 -22.66
N TYR A 203 9.12 17.01 -22.48
CA TYR A 203 7.73 16.95 -21.99
C TYR A 203 7.58 17.21 -20.49
N TYR A 204 8.67 17.09 -19.73
CA TYR A 204 8.73 17.52 -18.33
C TYR A 204 9.00 19.02 -18.19
N ASP A 205 9.37 19.75 -19.24
CA ASP A 205 9.49 21.19 -19.15
C ASP A 205 8.09 21.80 -19.04
N SER A 206 7.85 22.59 -17.99
CA SER A 206 6.60 23.32 -17.79
C SER A 206 6.30 24.32 -18.90
N LYS A 207 7.30 24.71 -19.69
CA LYS A 207 7.16 25.61 -20.84
C LYS A 207 6.69 24.88 -22.11
N THR A 208 6.71 23.54 -22.13
CA THR A 208 6.23 22.76 -23.26
C THR A 208 4.70 22.69 -23.22
N THR A 209 4.07 23.60 -23.94
CA THR A 209 2.61 23.73 -24.06
C THR A 209 2.10 23.54 -25.48
N ASP A 210 2.98 23.61 -26.47
CA ASP A 210 2.64 23.44 -27.89
C ASP A 210 3.26 22.14 -28.39
N TYR A 211 2.39 21.18 -28.72
CA TYR A 211 2.76 19.89 -29.29
C TYR A 211 1.62 19.40 -30.18
N SER A 212 1.97 18.53 -31.14
CA SER A 212 1.00 18.02 -32.10
C SER A 212 -0.17 17.33 -31.41
N LYS A 213 -1.36 17.45 -31.99
CA LYS A 213 -2.55 16.72 -31.54
C LYS A 213 -2.21 15.23 -31.37
N VAL A 214 -2.55 14.71 -30.19
CA VAL A 214 -2.26 13.33 -29.83
C VAL A 214 -3.41 12.43 -30.28
N ASP A 215 -3.07 11.23 -30.74
CA ASP A 215 -4.04 10.20 -31.08
C ASP A 215 -4.80 9.77 -29.81
N GLU A 216 -6.12 9.78 -29.86
CA GLU A 216 -7.00 9.41 -28.74
C GLU A 216 -6.70 8.00 -28.22
N LYS A 217 -6.29 7.07 -29.09
CA LYS A 217 -5.89 5.72 -28.69
C LYS A 217 -4.67 5.75 -27.76
N LEU A 218 -3.68 6.59 -28.07
CA LEU A 218 -2.47 6.70 -27.24
C LEU A 218 -2.76 7.33 -25.88
N ILE A 219 -3.68 8.31 -25.85
CA ILE A 219 -4.20 8.90 -24.61
C ILE A 219 -4.92 7.83 -23.79
N GLN A 220 -5.78 7.03 -24.42
CA GLN A 220 -6.52 5.96 -23.74
C GLN A 220 -5.57 4.92 -23.13
N GLU A 221 -4.51 4.52 -23.84
CA GLU A 221 -3.52 3.61 -23.27
C GLU A 221 -2.79 4.21 -22.04
N ALA A 222 -2.63 5.54 -21.96
CA ALA A 222 -2.07 6.19 -20.77
C ALA A 222 -3.08 6.21 -19.60
N LYS A 223 -4.37 6.42 -19.89
CA LYS A 223 -5.47 6.31 -18.93
C LYS A 223 -5.61 4.88 -18.38
N ASP A 224 -5.46 3.88 -19.24
CA ASP A 224 -5.49 2.46 -18.85
C ASP A 224 -4.30 2.12 -17.93
N LEU A 225 -3.13 2.71 -18.18
CA LEU A 225 -1.96 2.54 -17.32
C LEU A 225 -2.19 3.14 -15.93
N LEU A 226 -2.76 4.35 -15.84
CA LEU A 226 -3.19 4.93 -14.56
C LEU A 226 -4.17 3.99 -13.85
N LYS A 227 -5.24 3.57 -14.53
CA LYS A 227 -6.26 2.68 -13.95
C LYS A 227 -5.64 1.39 -13.41
N LYS A 228 -4.73 0.77 -14.17
CA LYS A 228 -4.02 -0.46 -13.76
C LYS A 228 -3.27 -0.26 -12.45
N TYR A 229 -2.44 0.77 -12.34
CA TYR A 229 -1.61 0.96 -11.16
C TYR A 229 -2.37 1.58 -9.98
N SER A 230 -3.37 2.43 -10.23
CA SER A 230 -4.25 2.93 -9.17
C SER A 230 -5.05 1.78 -8.52
N SER A 231 -5.51 0.82 -9.33
CA SER A 231 -6.20 -0.38 -8.83
C SER A 231 -5.28 -1.30 -8.01
N ALA A 232 -3.96 -1.18 -8.20
CA ALA A 232 -2.94 -1.88 -7.42
C ALA A 232 -2.46 -1.09 -6.20
N GLY A 233 -3.04 0.08 -5.91
CA GLY A 233 -2.71 0.91 -4.75
C GLY A 233 -1.68 2.02 -5.01
N LEU A 234 -1.38 2.36 -6.27
CA LEU A 234 -0.59 3.55 -6.56
C LEU A 234 -1.42 4.81 -6.27
N GLU A 235 -1.05 5.54 -5.22
CA GLU A 235 -1.77 6.74 -4.78
C GLU A 235 -0.99 8.05 -5.01
N SER A 236 0.31 7.98 -5.33
CA SER A 236 1.13 9.19 -5.46
C SER A 236 2.29 9.05 -6.44
N VAL A 237 2.82 10.19 -6.89
CA VAL A 237 3.98 10.30 -7.78
C VAL A 237 4.92 11.45 -7.33
N PRO A 238 6.26 11.29 -7.43
CA PRO A 238 6.94 10.09 -7.88
C PRO A 238 6.88 8.97 -6.83
N THR A 239 6.55 7.76 -7.25
CA THR A 239 6.72 6.55 -6.42
C THR A 239 7.92 5.79 -6.97
N ILE A 240 8.93 5.58 -6.12
CA ILE A 240 10.22 4.98 -6.49
C ILE A 240 10.36 3.67 -5.73
N ILE A 241 10.45 2.56 -6.46
CA ILE A 241 10.56 1.22 -5.88
C ILE A 241 11.85 0.58 -6.37
N LYS A 242 12.71 0.16 -5.44
CA LYS A 242 13.93 -0.57 -5.77
C LYS A 242 13.58 -2.03 -6.01
N ALA A 243 14.07 -2.61 -7.10
CA ALA A 243 14.06 -4.06 -7.24
C ALA A 243 15.15 -4.61 -6.33
N GLU A 244 14.76 -5.28 -5.25
CA GLU A 244 15.69 -6.10 -4.49
C GLU A 244 16.08 -7.32 -5.36
N LYS A 245 17.37 -7.71 -5.30
CA LYS A 245 17.88 -8.92 -5.96
C LYS A 245 17.56 -10.15 -5.14
#